data_AF-F5VFV8-F1
#
_entry.id   AF-F5VFV8-F1
#
_cell.length_a   1.000
_cell.length_b   1.000
_cell.length_c   1.000
_cell.angle_alpha   90.00
_cell.angle_beta   90.00
_cell.angle_gamma   90.00
#
_symmetry.space_group_name_H-M   'P 1'
#
loop_
_entity.id
_entity.type
_entity.pdbx_description
1 polymer ?
#
loop_
_entity_poly.entity_id
_entity_poly.type
_entity_poly.pdbx_seq_one_letter_code
_entity_poly.pdbx_strand_id
1 'polypeptide(L)'
;MYVQLSELLNVKRKNSVLRSVFVTNQRIDGILVVEVEPYDKTGDNALNTTPSRYVDALKTISKAVKKYFDGKEKEVWINVYCDAYGANENIFKVDKGDFISQIYG
;
A
#
# COMPACT_ATOMS: atom_id res chain seq x y z
N MET A 1 -0.75 8.41 14.85
CA MET A 1 -1.80 8.93 13.96
C MET A 1 -1.59 8.31 12.60
N TYR A 2 -2.63 7.78 11.97
CA TYR A 2 -2.59 7.20 10.63
C TYR A 2 -3.49 8.02 9.72
N VAL A 3 -3.07 8.23 8.47
CA VAL A 3 -3.86 8.95 7.47
C VAL A 3 -4.03 8.07 6.24
N GLN A 4 -5.26 7.98 5.72
CA GLN A 4 -5.53 7.16 4.54
C GLN A 4 -4.91 7.78 3.30
N LEU A 5 -4.25 6.97 2.47
CA LEU A 5 -3.60 7.45 1.25
C LEU A 5 -4.60 8.11 0.28
N SER A 6 -5.86 7.65 0.27
CA SER A 6 -6.93 8.28 -0.52
C SER A 6 -7.21 9.73 -0.12
N GLU A 7 -7.13 10.05 1.18
CA GLU A 7 -7.34 11.41 1.69
C GLU A 7 -6.16 12.29 1.31
N LEU A 8 -4.94 11.77 1.47
CA LEU A 8 -3.70 12.44 1.11
C LEU A 8 -3.60 12.78 -0.39
N LEU A 9 -4.20 11.96 -1.24
CA LEU A 9 -4.26 12.16 -2.69
C LEU A 9 -5.52 12.94 -3.15
N ASN A 10 -6.37 13.39 -2.22
CA ASN A 10 -7.63 14.09 -2.50
C ASN A 10 -8.54 13.36 -3.51
N VAL A 11 -8.62 12.03 -3.41
CA VAL A 11 -9.38 11.20 -4.35
C VAL A 11 -10.88 11.23 -3.98
N LYS A 12 -11.68 11.96 -4.76
CA LYS A 12 -13.13 12.16 -4.51
C LYS A 12 -14.02 10.92 -4.71
N ARG A 13 -13.65 9.98 -5.59
CA ARG A 13 -14.36 8.70 -5.78
C ARG A 13 -13.66 7.62 -4.95
N LYS A 14 -14.42 6.88 -4.13
CA LYS A 14 -13.94 5.76 -3.31
C LYS A 14 -13.26 4.70 -4.19
N ASN A 15 -11.95 4.79 -4.37
CA ASN A 15 -11.16 3.64 -4.80
C ASN A 15 -10.97 2.78 -3.54
N SER A 16 -11.76 1.71 -3.40
CA SER A 16 -11.78 0.86 -2.20
C SER A 16 -10.37 0.37 -1.84
N VAL A 17 -9.56 0.06 -2.86
CA VAL A 17 -8.16 -0.35 -2.70
C VAL A 17 -7.31 0.69 -1.96
N LEU A 18 -7.48 1.99 -2.22
CA LEU A 18 -6.67 3.03 -1.55
C LEU A 18 -7.13 3.35 -0.14
N ARG A 19 -8.34 2.93 0.24
CA ARG A 19 -8.86 3.08 1.61
C ARG A 19 -8.33 2.01 2.55
N SER A 20 -7.80 0.93 2.00
CA SER A 20 -6.99 -0.06 2.68
C SER A 20 -5.57 0.41 2.98
N VAL A 21 -5.11 1.54 2.42
CA VAL A 21 -3.72 2.01 2.56
C VAL A 21 -3.63 3.14 3.59
N PHE A 22 -2.85 2.90 4.62
CA PHE A 22 -2.64 3.80 5.75
C PHE A 22 -1.17 4.25 5.79
N VAL A 23 -0.96 5.54 5.66
CA VAL A 23 0.34 6.15 5.93
C VAL A 23 0.47 6.35 7.43
N THR A 24 1.46 5.70 8.03
CA THR A 24 1.71 5.78 9.47
C THR A 24 2.70 6.90 9.79
N ASN A 25 2.89 7.18 11.08
CA ASN A 25 4.01 8.01 11.55
C ASN A 25 5.20 7.16 12.03
N GLN A 26 5.16 5.84 11.84
CA GLN A 26 6.20 4.92 12.28
C GLN A 26 7.32 4.85 11.24
N ARG A 27 8.55 4.65 11.73
CA ARG A 27 9.73 4.41 10.90
C ARG A 27 10.47 3.18 11.41
N ILE A 28 10.89 2.32 10.48
CA ILE A 28 11.79 1.19 10.74
C ILE A 28 13.10 1.51 10.03
N ASP A 29 14.20 1.55 10.77
CA ASP A 29 15.53 1.94 10.24
C ASP A 29 15.52 3.27 9.45
N GLY A 30 14.69 4.21 9.90
CA GLY A 30 14.53 5.52 9.24
C GLY A 30 13.59 5.54 8.03
N ILE A 31 13.08 4.38 7.59
CA ILE A 31 12.15 4.24 6.45
C ILE A 31 10.71 4.35 6.95
N LEU A 32 9.90 5.20 6.31
CA LEU A 32 8.49 5.41 6.67
C LEU A 32 7.64 4.17 6.39
N VAL A 33 6.84 3.76 7.36
CA VAL A 33 5.96 2.59 7.25
C VAL A 33 4.60 2.99 6.67
N VAL A 34 4.15 2.22 5.68
CA VAL A 34 2.83 2.24 5.08
C VAL A 34 2.18 0.89 5.33
N GLU A 35 1.04 0.89 6.02
CA GLU A 35 0.29 -0.33 6.29
C GLU A 35 -0.83 -0.47 5.27
N VAL A 36 -1.07 -1.69 4.81
CA VAL A 36 -2.18 -2.02 3.93
C VAL A 36 -3.01 -3.10 4.60
N GLU A 37 -4.20 -2.75 5.04
CA GLU A 37 -5.11 -3.68 5.71
C GLU A 37 -6.17 -4.23 4.75
N PRO A 38 -6.60 -5.50 4.92
CA PRO A 38 -7.58 -6.12 4.03
C PRO A 38 -8.98 -5.48 4.17
N TYR A 39 -9.24 -4.79 5.29
CA TYR A 39 -10.57 -4.31 5.65
C TYR A 39 -10.72 -2.79 5.50
N ASP A 40 -11.38 -2.36 4.42
CA ASP A 40 -12.04 -1.05 4.40
C ASP A 40 -13.39 -1.18 5.10
N LYS A 41 -13.76 -0.23 5.97
CA LYS A 41 -15.11 -0.03 6.55
C LYS A 41 -16.28 -0.05 5.53
N THR A 42 -16.03 -0.16 4.22
CA THR A 42 -17.04 -0.38 3.17
C THR A 42 -17.34 -1.84 2.84
N GLY A 43 -16.62 -2.81 3.43
CA GLY A 43 -16.90 -4.23 3.25
C GLY A 43 -16.34 -4.83 1.95
N ASP A 44 -15.50 -4.09 1.22
CA ASP A 44 -14.85 -4.57 0.01
C ASP A 44 -13.41 -4.97 0.34
N ASN A 45 -13.11 -6.27 0.25
CA ASN A 45 -11.81 -6.83 0.63
C ASN A 45 -10.90 -6.89 -0.60
N ALA A 46 -10.21 -5.78 -0.86
CA ALA A 46 -9.35 -5.63 -2.03
C ALA A 46 -8.17 -6.63 -2.06
N LEU A 47 -7.77 -7.18 -0.90
CA LEU A 47 -6.61 -8.04 -0.76
C LEU A 47 -6.98 -9.52 -0.60
N ASN A 48 -8.02 -9.86 0.16
CA ASN A 48 -8.53 -11.24 0.29
C ASN A 48 -9.48 -11.57 -0.87
N THR A 49 -8.91 -11.61 -2.07
CA THR A 49 -9.64 -11.85 -3.32
C THR A 49 -8.92 -12.90 -4.16
N THR A 50 -9.21 -13.01 -5.46
CA THR A 50 -8.48 -13.93 -6.35
C THR A 50 -7.03 -13.46 -6.57
N PRO A 51 -6.07 -14.35 -6.89
CA PRO A 51 -4.67 -13.96 -7.04
C PRO A 51 -4.45 -12.84 -8.08
N SER A 52 -5.19 -12.89 -9.19
CA SER A 52 -5.16 -11.84 -10.22
C SER A 52 -5.58 -10.47 -9.69
N ARG A 53 -6.64 -10.41 -8.88
CA ARG A 53 -7.15 -9.17 -8.29
C ARG A 53 -6.24 -8.67 -7.18
N TYR A 54 -5.63 -9.55 -6.40
CA TYR A 54 -4.61 -9.20 -5.42
C TYR A 54 -3.42 -8.50 -6.10
N VAL A 55 -2.93 -9.06 -7.21
CA VAL A 55 -1.86 -8.47 -8.02
C VAL A 55 -2.25 -7.10 -8.57
N ASP A 56 -3.48 -6.94 -9.06
CA ASP A 56 -3.95 -5.65 -9.57
C ASP A 56 -4.17 -4.61 -8.46
N ALA A 57 -4.58 -5.05 -7.27
CA ALA A 57 -4.65 -4.22 -6.08
C ALA A 57 -3.24 -3.72 -5.69
N LEU A 58 -2.25 -4.61 -5.61
CA LEU A 58 -0.85 -4.23 -5.35
C LEU A 58 -0.33 -3.23 -6.37
N LYS A 59 -0.55 -3.43 -7.67
CA LYS A 59 -0.16 -2.46 -8.71
C LYS A 59 -0.81 -1.09 -8.50
N THR A 60 -2.08 -1.07 -8.10
CA THR A 60 -2.81 0.17 -7.82
C THR A 60 -2.22 0.89 -6.61
N ILE A 61 -1.91 0.14 -5.55
CA ILE A 61 -1.27 0.66 -4.33
C ILE A 61 0.12 1.23 -4.67
N SER A 62 0.98 0.45 -5.33
CA SER A 62 2.33 0.90 -5.71
C SER A 62 2.32 2.19 -6.53
N LYS A 63 1.39 2.32 -7.49
CA LYS A 63 1.23 3.56 -8.28
C LYS A 63 0.82 4.75 -7.41
N ALA A 64 -0.13 4.55 -6.50
CA ALA A 64 -0.61 5.60 -5.61
C ALA A 64 0.45 6.02 -4.59
N VAL A 65 1.15 5.05 -4.00
CA VAL A 65 2.25 5.27 -3.06
C VAL A 65 3.36 6.06 -3.76
N LYS A 66 3.81 5.63 -4.94
CA LYS A 66 4.77 6.38 -5.75
C LYS A 66 4.30 7.82 -5.96
N LYS A 67 3.09 8.01 -6.47
CA LYS A 67 2.55 9.34 -6.76
C LYS A 67 2.56 10.26 -5.53
N TYR A 68 2.24 9.74 -4.35
CA TYR A 68 2.18 10.55 -3.15
C TYR A 68 3.57 10.89 -2.59
N PHE A 69 4.49 9.92 -2.60
CA PHE A 69 5.81 10.05 -1.98
C PHE A 69 6.90 10.54 -2.94
N ASP A 70 6.62 10.66 -4.23
CA ASP A 70 7.55 11.22 -5.20
C ASP A 70 8.04 12.61 -4.76
N GLY A 71 9.36 12.77 -4.69
CA GLY A 71 10.02 13.96 -4.14
C GLY A 71 9.96 14.15 -2.62
N LYS A 72 9.30 13.26 -1.86
CA LYS A 72 9.19 13.32 -0.38
C LYS A 72 10.01 12.26 0.34
N GLU A 73 9.96 11.03 -0.15
CA GLU A 73 10.68 9.89 0.43
C GLU A 73 11.41 9.14 -0.69
N LYS A 74 12.60 8.61 -0.39
CA LYS A 74 13.32 7.75 -1.34
C LYS A 74 12.76 6.33 -1.33
N GLU A 75 12.39 5.86 -0.15
CA GLU A 75 11.93 4.50 0.12
C GLU A 75 10.81 4.55 1.16
N VAL A 76 9.88 3.61 1.06
CA VAL A 76 8.84 3.38 2.07
C VAL A 76 8.72 1.89 2.34
N TRP A 77 8.43 1.53 3.58
CA TRP A 77 8.24 0.15 4.00
C TRP A 77 6.75 -0.17 3.92
N ILE A 78 6.34 -1.04 3.00
CA ILE A 78 4.94 -1.40 2.80
C ILE A 78 4.67 -2.75 3.46
N ASN A 79 3.78 -2.75 4.45
CA ASN A 79 3.29 -3.95 5.12
C ASN A 79 1.88 -4.25 4.61
N VAL A 80 1.73 -5.29 3.80
CA VAL A 80 0.46 -5.74 3.25
C VAL A 80 -0.07 -6.91 4.07
N TYR A 81 -1.17 -6.70 4.76
CA TYR A 81 -1.86 -7.74 5.52
C TYR A 81 -2.98 -8.36 4.65
N CYS A 82 -2.93 -9.67 4.45
CA CYS A 82 -3.94 -10.42 3.71
C CYS A 82 -4.21 -11.75 4.42
N ASP A 83 -5.47 -12.03 4.74
CA ASP A 83 -5.83 -13.29 5.40
C ASP A 83 -5.69 -14.49 4.44
N ALA A 84 -5.86 -14.26 3.13
CA ALA A 84 -5.78 -15.32 2.12
C ALA A 84 -4.34 -15.68 1.71
N TYR A 85 -3.42 -14.71 1.79
CA TYR A 85 -2.04 -14.84 1.29
C TYR A 85 -0.96 -14.59 2.36
N GLY A 86 -1.37 -14.28 3.60
CA GLY A 86 -0.48 -13.93 4.70
C GLY A 86 -0.07 -12.45 4.70
N ALA A 87 0.77 -12.09 5.67
CA ALA A 87 1.40 -10.78 5.71
C ALA A 87 2.61 -10.74 4.77
N ASN A 88 2.76 -9.64 4.04
CA ASN A 88 3.85 -9.41 3.11
C ASN A 88 4.49 -8.05 3.41
N GLU A 89 5.74 -8.06 3.85
CA GLU A 89 6.47 -6.86 4.24
C GLU A 89 7.61 -6.62 3.26
N ASN A 90 7.63 -5.44 2.63
CA ASN A 90 8.63 -5.13 1.63
C ASN A 90 9.00 -3.66 1.59
N ILE A 91 10.27 -3.38 1.29
CA ILE A 91 10.73 -2.02 0.99
C ILE A 91 10.38 -1.69 -0.46
N PHE A 92 9.70 -0.57 -0.65
CA PHE A 92 9.32 0.00 -1.94
C PHE A 92 10.21 1.20 -2.27
N LYS A 93 10.92 1.11 -3.41
CA LYS A 93 11.75 2.20 -3.95
C LYS A 93 10.85 3.17 -4.69
N VAL A 94 10.68 4.38 -4.17
CA VAL A 94 9.70 5.36 -4.69
C VAL A 94 10.07 5.83 -6.10
N ASP A 95 11.36 6.07 -6.33
CA ASP A 95 11.92 6.49 -7.63
C ASP A 95 11.66 5.44 -8.72
N LYS A 96 11.94 4.18 -8.41
CA LYS A 96 11.73 3.04 -9.31
C LYS A 96 10.25 2.70 -9.46
N GLY A 97 9.45 2.94 -8.43
CA GLY A 97 8.07 2.51 -8.37
C GLY A 97 7.93 1.00 -8.23
N ASP A 98 8.90 0.34 -7.59
CA ASP A 98 8.96 -1.12 -7.48
C ASP A 98 9.53 -1.56 -6.12
N PHE A 99 9.25 -2.81 -5.74
CA PHE A 99 9.73 -3.41 -4.50
C PHE A 99 11.19 -3.88 -4.63
N ILE A 100 11.95 -3.87 -3.52
CA ILE A 100 13.34 -4.35 -3.50
C ILE A 100 13.42 -5.86 -3.71
N SER A 101 12.43 -6.62 -3.20
CA SER A 101 12.28 -8.04 -3.52
C SER A 101 10.99 -8.23 -4.32
N GLN A 102 11.08 -8.85 -5.50
CA GLN A 102 9.90 -9.12 -6.32
C GLN A 102 9.01 -10.13 -5.60
N ILE A 103 7.75 -9.74 -5.38
CA ILE A 103 6.72 -10.49 -4.65
C ILE A 103 6.23 -11.74 -5.42
N TYR A 104 6.82 -12.06 -6.58
CA TYR A 104 6.39 -13.16 -7.43
C TYR A 104 7.34 -14.35 -7.28
N GLY A 105 7.07 -15.19 -6.29
CA GLY A 105 7.47 -16.60 -6.28
C GLY A 105 6.30 -17.47 -6.71
#